data_AF-A0A2D0KZI0-F1
#
_entry.id   AF-A0A2D0KZI0-F1
#
_cell.length_a   1.000
_cell.length_b   1.000
_cell.length_c   1.000
_cell.angle_alpha   90.00
_cell.angle_beta   90.00
_cell.angle_gamma   90.00
#
_symmetry.space_group_name_H-M   'P 1'
#
loop_
_entity.id
_entity.type
_entity.pdbx_description
1 polymer ?
#
loop_
_entity_poly.entity_id
_entity_poly.type
_entity_poly.pdbx_seq_one_letter_code
_entity_poly.pdbx_strand_id
1 'polypeptide(L)' 'MHWLTNYWWIVLLLLAGVIINAIKELSRLNPKKFLDNKPELPPHRDLNASWDDEDDWPQANGKKSDHQKDDQKK' A
#
# COMPACT_ATOMS: atom_id res chain seq x y z
N MET A 1 -20.70 43.85 -11.66
CA MET A 1 -20.46 43.23 -10.33
C MET A 1 -19.05 43.55 -9.83
N HIS A 2 -18.74 44.82 -9.56
CA HIS A 2 -17.38 45.29 -9.19
C HIS A 2 -16.92 44.82 -7.80
N TRP A 3 -17.87 44.46 -6.95
CA TRP A 3 -17.61 44.04 -5.58
C TRP A 3 -16.81 42.72 -5.51
N LEU A 4 -17.11 41.73 -6.35
CA LEU A 4 -16.40 40.45 -6.33
C LEU A 4 -14.92 40.59 -6.70
N THR A 5 -14.59 41.45 -7.67
CA THR A 5 -13.21 41.69 -8.13
C THR A 5 -12.33 42.29 -7.02
N ASN A 6 -12.89 43.16 -6.17
CA ASN A 6 -12.16 43.79 -5.07
C ASN A 6 -11.87 42.84 -3.88
N TYR A 7 -12.69 41.80 -3.72
CA TYR A 7 -12.67 40.91 -2.56
C TYR A 7 -12.30 39.46 -2.90
N TRP A 8 -11.98 39.17 -4.16
CA TRP A 8 -11.67 37.82 -4.64
C TRP A 8 -10.51 37.13 -3.88
N TRP A 9 -9.55 37.91 -3.36
CA TRP A 9 -8.44 37.41 -2.55
C TRP A 9 -8.88 36.65 -1.27
N ILE A 10 -10.09 36.89 -0.76
CA ILE A 10 -10.64 36.16 0.40
C ILE A 10 -10.77 34.66 0.10
N VAL A 11 -11.11 34.30 -1.14
CA VAL A 11 -11.18 32.89 -1.58
C VAL A 11 -9.80 32.26 -1.54
N LEU A 12 -8.76 33.00 -1.94
CA LEU A 12 -7.38 32.51 -1.88
C LEU A 12 -6.89 32.32 -0.44
N LEU A 13 -7.26 33.21 0.49
CA LEU A 13 -6.90 33.02 1.90
C LEU A 13 -7.61 31.81 2.53
N LEU A 14 -8.88 31.61 2.21
CA LEU A 14 -9.61 30.42 2.66
C LEU A 14 -8.95 29.15 2.12
N LEU A 15 -8.62 29.13 0.83
CA LEU A 15 -7.94 28.00 0.20
C LEU A 15 -6.55 27.77 0.80
N ALA A 16 -5.75 28.82 1.01
CA ALA A 16 -4.45 28.72 1.65
C ALA A 16 -4.55 28.18 3.08
N GLY A 17 -5.56 28.61 3.85
CA GLY A 17 -5.82 28.07 5.18
C GLY A 17 -6.13 26.57 5.17
N VAL A 18 -6.97 26.12 4.24
CA VAL A 18 -7.29 24.69 4.06
C VAL A 18 -6.04 23.90 3.65
N ILE A 19 -5.26 24.40 2.68
CA ILE A 19 -4.03 23.76 2.20
C ILE A 19 -2.99 23.63 3.32
N ILE A 20 -2.77 24.69 4.11
CA ILE A 20 -1.83 24.64 5.24
C ILE A 20 -2.28 23.61 6.29
N ASN A 21 -3.57 23.54 6.58
CA ASN A 21 -4.10 22.54 7.50
C ASN A 21 -3.91 21.11 6.98
N ALA A 22 -4.20 20.88 5.70
CA ALA A 22 -3.98 19.59 5.05
C ALA A 22 -2.49 19.18 5.04
N ILE A 23 -1.57 20.11 4.72
CA ILE A 23 -0.13 19.86 4.75
C ILE A 23 0.34 19.51 6.16
N LYS A 24 -0.15 20.22 7.19
CA LYS A 24 0.18 19.94 8.58
C LYS A 24 -0.27 18.54 9.00
N GLU A 25 -1.46 18.11 8.57
CA GLU A 25 -1.98 16.78 8.87
C GLU A 25 -1.20 15.68 8.12
N LEU A 26 -0.90 15.90 6.84
CA LEU A 26 -0.06 15.01 6.02
C LEU A 26 1.36 14.88 6.57
N SER A 27 1.94 15.97 7.06
CA SER A 27 3.29 15.96 7.65
C SER A 27 3.37 15.17 8.96
N ARG A 28 2.22 14.93 9.63
CA ARG A 28 2.15 14.06 10.81
C ARG A 28 2.27 12.58 10.45
N LEU A 29 1.88 12.21 9.24
CA LEU A 29 2.03 10.86 8.72
C LEU A 29 3.48 10.68 8.28
N ASN A 30 4.30 10.05 9.13
CA ASN A 30 5.69 9.76 8.82
C ASN A 30 5.83 8.30 8.33
N PRO A 31 5.80 8.04 7.01
CA PRO A 31 5.94 6.68 6.48
C PRO A 31 7.31 6.08 6.79
N LYS A 32 8.36 6.89 6.98
CA LYS A 32 9.69 6.39 7.36
C LYS A 32 9.66 5.74 8.73
N LYS A 33 8.98 6.36 9.70
CA LYS A 33 8.82 5.80 11.05
C LYS A 33 8.13 4.42 11.03
N PHE A 34 7.17 4.22 10.12
CA PHE A 34 6.51 2.93 9.93
C PHE A 34 7.42 1.88 9.29
N LEU A 35 8.36 2.29 8.43
CA LEU A 35 9.36 1.39 7.86
C LEU A 35 10.45 1.02 8.87
N ASP A 36 10.87 1.97 9.73
CA ASP A 36 11.90 1.76 10.75
C ASP A 36 11.39 0.91 11.92
N ASN A 37 10.10 0.98 12.23
CA ASN A 37 9.44 0.18 13.27
C ASN A 37 8.34 -0.68 12.66
N LYS A 38 8.67 -1.45 11.61
CA LYS A 38 7.71 -2.42 11.08
C LYS A 38 7.35 -3.40 12.19
N PRO A 39 6.07 -3.47 12.62
CA PRO A 39 5.66 -4.53 13.52
C PRO A 39 5.87 -5.87 12.81
N GLU A 40 6.33 -6.87 13.54
CA GLU A 40 6.43 -8.23 13.01
C GLU A 40 5.04 -8.65 12.54
N LEU A 41 4.92 -8.93 11.24
CA LEU A 41 3.67 -9.35 10.66
C LEU A 41 3.28 -10.68 11.33
N PRO A 42 2.00 -10.89 11.67
CA PRO A 42 1.58 -12.19 12.16
C PRO A 42 2.01 -13.25 11.13
N PRO A 43 2.39 -14.46 11.60
CA PRO A 43 2.79 -15.53 10.70
C PRO A 43 1.74 -15.65 9.61
N HIS A 44 2.19 -15.59 8.36
CA HIS A 44 1.30 -15.57 7.21
C HIS A 44 0.40 -16.80 7.30
N ARG A 45 -0.88 -16.58 7.60
CA ARG A 45 -1.88 -17.63 7.50
C ARG A 45 -2.26 -17.68 6.03
N ASP A 46 -1.39 -18.33 5.26
CA ASP A 46 -1.69 -18.66 3.89
C ASP A 46 -2.98 -19.49 3.92
N LEU A 47 -4.01 -18.95 3.26
CA LEU A 47 -5.28 -19.64 2.97
C LEU A 47 -5.38 -19.92 1.47
N ASN A 48 -4.26 -19.78 0.75
CA ASN A 48 -4.19 -19.88 -0.69
C ASN A 48 -3.45 -21.14 -1.13
N ALA A 49 -3.02 -22.01 -0.20
CA ALA A 49 -2.44 -23.32 -0.50
C ALA A 49 -3.31 -24.14 -1.47
N SER A 50 -4.63 -24.01 -1.39
CA SER A 50 -5.57 -24.71 -2.29
C SER A 50 -5.75 -24.05 -3.66
N TRP A 51 -5.20 -22.86 -3.90
CA TRP A 51 -5.25 -22.19 -5.21
C TRP A 51 -4.02 -22.49 -6.07
N ASP A 52 -2.94 -23.00 -5.47
CA ASP A 52 -1.74 -23.45 -6.20
C ASP A 52 -1.99 -24.80 -6.91
N ASP A 53 -2.92 -25.60 -6.38
CA ASP A 53 -3.35 -26.88 -6.98
C ASP A 53 -4.20 -26.70 -8.26
N GLU A 54 -4.75 -25.50 -8.48
CA GLU A 54 -5.61 -25.16 -9.63
C GLU A 54 -4.92 -24.24 -10.64
N ASP A 55 -3.64 -23.88 -10.44
CA ASP A 55 -2.89 -23.04 -11.36
C ASP A 55 -2.50 -23.85 -12.61
N ASP A 56 -3.44 -23.93 -13.55
CA ASP A 56 -3.32 -24.55 -14.88
C ASP A 56 -2.43 -23.70 -15.82
N TRP A 57 -1.45 -22.96 -15.26
CA TRP A 57 -0.47 -22.22 -16.03
C TRP A 57 0.31 -23.22 -16.89
N PRO A 58 0.49 -22.96 -18.20
CA PRO A 58 1.30 -23.84 -19.03
C PRO A 58 2.71 -23.87 -18.44
N GLN A 59 3.09 -24.98 -17.82
CA GLN A 59 4.46 -25.19 -17.34
C GLN A 59 5.36 -25.06 -18.57
N ALA A 60 6.05 -23.93 -18.68
CA ALA A 60 7.05 -23.74 -19.71
C ALA A 60 8.10 -24.83 -19.49
N ASN A 61 8.05 -25.83 -20.36
CA ASN A 61 8.86 -27.04 -20.37
C ASN A 61 10.28 -26.79 -19.84
N GLY A 62 10.53 -27.11 -18.58
CA GLY A 62 11.85 -26.94 -18.01
C GLY A 62 11.87 -26.85 -16.49
N LYS A 63 12.04 -28.03 -15.86
CA LYS A 63 12.48 -28.26 -14.47
C LYS A 63 11.37 -28.34 -13.41
N LYS A 64 10.70 -29.51 -13.40
CA LYS A 64 10.23 -30.13 -12.16
C LYS A 64 11.43 -30.77 -11.45
N SER A 65 11.98 -30.11 -10.44
CA SER A 65 12.93 -30.74 -9.51
C SER A 65 13.13 -29.84 -8.30
N ASP A 66 12.49 -30.18 -7.18
CA ASP A 66 13.20 -30.73 -6.01
C ASP A 66 12.39 -30.64 -4.70
N HIS A 67 11.31 -29.86 -4.61
CA HIS A 67 10.59 -29.70 -3.35
C HIS A 67 9.60 -30.83 -2.97
N GLN A 68 9.17 -31.69 -3.90
CA GLN A 68 8.19 -32.75 -3.59
C GLN A 68 8.78 -33.96 -2.82
N LYS A 69 10.11 -34.09 -2.72
CA LYS A 69 10.74 -35.31 -2.15
C LYS A 69 10.92 -35.26 -0.64
N ASP A 70 10.83 -34.10 -0.02
CA ASP A 70 11.15 -33.95 1.39
C ASP A 70 9.95 -34.26 2.31
N ASP A 71 8.73 -34.10 1.79
CA ASP A 71 7.49 -34.32 2.57
C ASP A 71 7.06 -35.79 2.66
N GLN A 72 7.55 -36.68 1.78
CA GLN A 72 7.27 -38.12 1.86
C GLN A 72 8.25 -38.90 2.75
N LYS A 73 9.27 -38.24 3.31
CA LYS A 73 10.29 -38.88 4.16
C LYS A 73 10.19 -38.39 5.61
N LYS A 74 8.98 -38.42 6.20
CA LYS A 74 8.79 -38.26 7.64
C LYS A 74 7.69 -39.16 8.18
#